data_AF-A0A3M6Z977-F1
#
_entry.id   AF-A0A3M6Z977-F1
#
_cell.length_a   1.000
_cell.length_b   1.000
_cell.length_c   1.000
_cell.angle_alpha   90.00
_cell.angle_beta   90.00
_cell.angle_gamma   90.00
#
_symmetry.space_group_name_H-M   'P 1'
#
loop_
_entity.id
_entity.type
_entity.pdbx_description
1 polymer ?
#
loop_
_entity_poly.entity_id
_entity_poly.type
_entity_poly.pdbx_seq_one_letter_code
_entity_poly.pdbx_strand_id
1 'polypeptide(L)'
;MGVAPEGYEFYRYNPNIGGAVVFVIAFGAATAYHGWRAWSYRAKFFIAFVLGGLLETIGYIGRAASHNNVTEIGPYVVQNMFLLVAPALFAATIYMVLGRIIRLLHAEHHSVIKVTRLTKYFVVGDICCFWAQGQGGGLQAVGKPLFTTIGRWVVVGGLVLQVLLFGLFIVVAWKFHTRINRRPTIESSSPALMWRKHMRALYITSGLILTRNIVRMIEYLQGFDGWIISHEAMLFIFDSVPMILVFVVVGIWHPCDLLLGNTSHAILLDPVSDNANLMDGQVVKGGPTAQNQVRPLGDR
;
A
#
# COMPACT_ATOMS: atom_id res chain seq x y z
N MET A 1 1.62 -10.31 34.21
CA MET A 1 2.44 -10.07 33.00
C MET A 1 3.64 -10.98 33.15
N GLY A 2 3.90 -11.83 32.15
CA GLY A 2 4.89 -12.90 32.27
C GLY A 2 6.30 -12.36 32.13
N VAL A 3 7.10 -12.49 33.18
CA VAL A 3 8.56 -12.29 33.12
C VAL A 3 9.17 -13.54 32.47
N ALA A 4 10.16 -13.35 31.59
CA ALA A 4 10.90 -14.46 31.02
C ALA A 4 11.53 -15.36 32.11
N PRO A 5 11.65 -16.69 31.87
CA PRO A 5 12.40 -17.58 32.76
C PRO A 5 13.86 -17.09 32.91
N GLU A 6 14.44 -17.28 34.10
CA GLU A 6 15.80 -16.82 34.42
C GLU A 6 16.81 -17.25 33.34
N GLY A 7 17.52 -16.28 32.76
CA GLY A 7 18.55 -16.49 31.74
C GLY A 7 18.08 -16.40 30.28
N TYR A 8 16.81 -16.05 29.99
CA TYR A 8 16.33 -15.85 28.61
C TYR A 8 16.39 -14.36 28.22
N GLU A 9 17.40 -13.97 27.44
CA GLU A 9 17.52 -12.63 26.86
C GLU A 9 16.84 -12.57 25.48
N PHE A 10 15.81 -11.73 25.31
CA PHE A 10 15.17 -11.50 24.01
C PHE A 10 16.04 -10.68 23.05
N TYR A 11 17.03 -9.96 23.58
CA TYR A 11 17.96 -9.14 22.83
C TYR A 11 19.40 -9.48 23.24
N ARG A 12 20.27 -9.80 22.26
CA ARG A 12 21.72 -10.00 22.47
C ARG A 12 22.52 -8.68 22.46
N TYR A 13 21.83 -7.56 22.32
CA TYR A 13 22.41 -6.22 22.21
C TYR A 13 21.58 -5.23 23.01
N ASN A 14 22.20 -4.16 23.48
CA ASN A 14 21.49 -3.06 24.13
C ASN A 14 20.85 -2.18 23.04
N PRO A 15 19.51 -2.14 22.88
CA PRO A 15 18.86 -1.49 21.75
C PRO A 15 19.21 0.00 21.66
N ASN A 16 19.67 0.52 20.53
CA ASN A 16 19.98 1.95 20.44
C ASN A 16 18.70 2.81 20.42
N ILE A 17 18.41 3.51 21.54
CA ILE A 17 17.28 4.45 21.65
C ILE A 17 17.33 5.51 20.54
N GLY A 18 18.52 6.04 20.24
CA GLY A 18 18.68 7.09 19.24
C GLY A 18 18.22 6.66 17.86
N GLY A 19 18.56 5.43 17.46
CA GLY A 19 18.07 4.83 16.21
C GLY A 19 16.55 4.68 16.21
N ALA A 20 15.99 4.06 17.24
CA ALA A 20 14.54 3.85 17.34
C ALA A 20 13.75 5.16 17.27
N VAL A 21 14.19 6.21 17.97
CA VAL A 21 13.53 7.53 17.97
C VAL A 21 13.55 8.18 16.57
N VAL A 22 14.67 8.10 15.83
CA VAL A 22 14.75 8.62 14.46
C VAL A 22 13.72 7.92 13.56
N PHE A 23 13.59 6.60 13.65
CA PHE A 23 12.60 5.85 12.87
C PHE A 23 11.16 6.13 13.31
N VAL A 24 10.88 6.30 14.61
CA VAL A 24 9.56 6.73 15.10
C VAL A 24 9.16 8.08 14.50
N ILE A 25 10.07 9.07 14.52
CA ILE A 25 9.81 10.39 13.95
C ILE A 25 9.61 10.29 12.43
N ALA A 26 10.47 9.55 11.73
CA ALA A 26 10.39 9.39 10.29
C ALA A 26 9.09 8.69 9.84
N PHE A 27 8.75 7.54 10.44
CA PHE A 27 7.51 6.82 10.12
C PHE A 27 6.26 7.59 10.57
N GLY A 28 6.31 8.26 11.73
CA GLY A 28 5.21 9.08 12.22
C GLY A 28 4.92 10.26 11.28
N ALA A 29 5.96 11.01 10.90
CA ALA A 29 5.83 12.14 9.97
C ALA A 29 5.36 11.68 8.58
N ALA A 30 5.95 10.60 8.05
CA ALA A 30 5.53 10.03 6.77
C ALA A 30 4.07 9.57 6.81
N THR A 31 3.67 8.86 7.86
CA THR A 31 2.29 8.39 8.04
C THR A 31 1.30 9.56 8.14
N ALA A 32 1.66 10.63 8.86
CA ALA A 32 0.85 11.84 8.95
C ALA A 32 0.67 12.53 7.60
N TYR A 33 1.75 12.69 6.82
CA TYR A 33 1.69 13.25 5.47
C TYR A 33 0.77 12.43 4.54
N HIS A 34 0.97 11.12 4.52
CA HIS A 34 0.20 10.18 3.71
C HIS A 34 -1.27 10.09 4.16
N GLY A 35 -1.51 10.17 5.47
CA GLY A 35 -2.85 10.21 6.06
C GLY A 35 -3.62 11.49 5.70
N TRP A 36 -2.96 12.65 5.83
CA TRP A 36 -3.54 13.94 5.41
C TRP A 36 -3.89 13.92 3.92
N ARG A 37 -2.99 13.43 3.07
CA ARG A 37 -3.24 13.34 1.63
C ARG A 37 -4.38 12.35 1.32
N ALA A 38 -4.39 11.18 1.94
CA ALA A 38 -5.47 10.20 1.77
C ALA A 38 -6.85 10.76 2.17
N TRP A 39 -6.90 11.54 3.26
CA TRP A 39 -8.10 12.21 3.72
C TRP A 39 -8.58 13.28 2.73
N SER A 40 -7.69 14.18 2.30
CA SER A 40 -8.01 15.24 1.35
C SER A 40 -8.58 14.72 0.03
N TYR A 41 -8.01 13.61 -0.48
CA TYR A 41 -8.47 12.98 -1.73
C TYR A 41 -9.56 11.91 -1.52
N ARG A 42 -10.07 11.72 -0.29
CA ARG A 42 -11.04 10.66 0.08
C ARG A 42 -10.66 9.27 -0.44
N ALA A 43 -9.36 8.98 -0.45
CA ALA A 43 -8.78 7.81 -1.07
C ALA A 43 -8.86 6.57 -0.16
N LYS A 44 -10.06 5.96 -0.07
CA LYS A 44 -10.33 4.80 0.81
C LYS A 44 -9.38 3.61 0.60
N PHE A 45 -8.86 3.44 -0.62
CA PHE A 45 -7.92 2.35 -0.91
C PHE A 45 -6.54 2.55 -0.27
N PHE A 46 -6.22 3.76 0.17
CA PHE A 46 -4.93 4.11 0.76
C PHE A 46 -4.92 3.96 2.29
N ILE A 47 -6.08 3.64 2.90
CA ILE A 47 -6.19 3.40 4.34
C ILE A 47 -5.24 2.28 4.79
N ALA A 48 -5.10 1.21 3.99
CA ALA A 48 -4.15 0.13 4.29
C ALA A 48 -2.71 0.64 4.42
N PHE A 49 -2.29 1.58 3.57
CA PHE A 49 -0.96 2.17 3.63
C PHE A 49 -0.74 2.98 4.90
N VAL A 50 -1.73 3.81 5.27
CA VAL A 50 -1.69 4.63 6.49
C VAL A 50 -1.65 3.72 7.72
N LEU A 51 -2.47 2.66 7.75
CA LEU A 51 -2.44 1.67 8.82
C LEU A 51 -1.06 0.99 8.90
N GLY A 52 -0.47 0.58 7.77
CA GLY A 52 0.88 0.04 7.73
C GLY A 52 1.91 0.97 8.37
N GLY A 53 1.84 2.27 8.08
CA GLY A 53 2.71 3.27 8.69
C GLY A 53 2.50 3.50 10.19
N LEU A 54 1.25 3.43 10.65
CA LEU A 54 0.95 3.45 12.08
C LEU A 54 1.55 2.22 12.78
N LEU A 55 1.45 1.04 12.16
CA LEU A 55 2.03 -0.18 12.73
C LEU A 55 3.56 -0.14 12.77
N GLU A 56 4.24 0.38 11.73
CA GLU A 56 5.69 0.64 11.79
C GLU A 56 6.02 1.56 12.96
N THR A 57 5.31 2.69 13.08
CA THR A 57 5.56 3.67 14.15
C THR A 57 5.39 3.05 15.54
N ILE A 58 4.31 2.31 15.76
CA ILE A 58 4.06 1.62 17.03
C ILE A 58 5.10 0.52 17.27
N GLY A 59 5.53 -0.20 16.23
CA GLY A 59 6.58 -1.19 16.31
C GLY A 59 7.91 -0.60 16.80
N TYR A 60 8.33 0.55 16.28
CA TYR A 60 9.53 1.25 16.75
C TYR A 60 9.36 1.90 18.12
N ILE A 61 8.15 2.32 18.50
CA ILE A 61 7.86 2.74 19.89
C ILE A 61 8.04 1.55 20.84
N GLY A 62 7.52 0.37 20.49
CA GLY A 62 7.74 -0.87 21.22
C GLY A 62 9.24 -1.19 21.35
N ARG A 63 10.01 -0.97 20.29
CA ARG A 63 11.48 -1.13 20.30
C ARG A 63 12.19 -0.16 21.23
N ALA A 64 11.79 1.11 21.24
CA ALA A 64 12.32 2.10 22.17
C ALA A 64 11.98 1.73 23.63
N ALA A 65 10.77 1.21 23.87
CA ALA A 65 10.35 0.74 25.19
C ALA A 65 11.09 -0.52 25.64
N SER A 66 11.44 -1.43 24.72
CA SER A 66 12.26 -2.61 24.99
C SER A 66 13.67 -2.29 25.49
N HIS A 67 14.21 -1.09 25.21
CA HIS A 67 15.51 -0.68 25.76
C HIS A 67 15.50 -0.63 27.29
N ASN A 68 14.42 -0.10 27.88
CA ASN A 68 14.29 0.05 29.33
C ASN A 68 13.86 -1.25 30.03
N ASN A 69 13.30 -2.23 29.29
CA ASN A 69 12.73 -3.48 29.81
C ASN A 69 13.00 -4.67 28.87
N VAL A 70 14.27 -5.05 28.71
CA VAL A 70 14.72 -6.12 27.79
C VAL A 70 14.21 -7.53 28.13
N THR A 71 13.70 -7.75 29.34
CA THR A 71 13.18 -9.04 29.83
C THR A 71 11.65 -9.16 29.73
N GLU A 72 10.95 -8.09 29.38
CA GLU A 72 9.50 -8.07 29.27
C GLU A 72 9.04 -8.59 27.91
N ILE A 73 8.18 -9.61 27.94
CA ILE A 73 7.62 -10.25 26.74
C ILE A 73 6.75 -9.25 25.95
N GLY A 74 6.07 -8.33 26.65
CA GLY A 74 5.10 -7.40 26.07
C GLY A 74 5.68 -6.49 24.96
N PRO A 75 6.68 -5.64 25.27
CA PRO A 75 7.30 -4.76 24.28
C PRO A 75 7.91 -5.50 23.08
N TYR A 76 8.53 -6.66 23.32
CA TYR A 76 9.08 -7.51 22.26
C TYR A 76 8.00 -8.07 21.32
N VAL A 77 6.90 -8.58 21.88
CA VAL A 77 5.77 -9.09 21.08
C VAL A 77 5.12 -7.98 20.27
N VAL A 78 4.91 -6.81 20.88
CA VAL A 78 4.37 -5.61 20.21
C VAL A 78 5.23 -5.21 19.03
N GLN A 79 6.55 -5.06 19.23
CA GLN A 79 7.48 -4.75 18.15
C GLN A 79 7.40 -5.79 17.04
N ASN A 80 7.57 -7.07 17.37
CA ASN A 80 7.67 -8.11 16.35
C ASN A 80 6.37 -8.25 15.56
N MET A 81 5.22 -8.27 16.24
CA MET A 81 3.90 -8.38 15.59
C MET A 81 3.66 -7.21 14.63
N PHE A 82 3.86 -5.97 15.08
CA PHE A 82 3.52 -4.81 14.24
C PHE A 82 4.48 -4.62 13.06
N LEU A 83 5.79 -4.87 13.26
CA LEU A 83 6.75 -4.86 12.16
C LEU A 83 6.53 -6.02 11.17
N LEU A 84 5.95 -7.14 11.60
CA LEU A 84 5.56 -8.24 10.71
C LEU A 84 4.31 -7.90 9.87
N VAL A 85 3.32 -7.21 10.44
CA VAL A 85 2.07 -6.84 9.72
C VAL A 85 2.29 -5.76 8.68
N ALA A 86 3.08 -4.73 9.00
CA ALA A 86 3.12 -3.50 8.19
C ALA A 86 3.41 -3.74 6.69
N PRO A 87 4.36 -4.61 6.30
CA PRO A 87 4.65 -4.87 4.89
C PRO A 87 3.51 -5.57 4.14
N ALA A 88 2.69 -6.38 4.81
CA ALA A 88 1.49 -6.97 4.22
C ALA A 88 0.46 -5.89 3.86
N LEU A 89 0.33 -4.84 4.69
CA LEU A 89 -0.55 -3.71 4.42
C LEU A 89 -0.03 -2.81 3.29
N PHE A 90 1.29 -2.63 3.19
CA PHE A 90 1.91 -1.96 2.04
C PHE A 90 1.70 -2.75 0.75
N ALA A 91 1.89 -4.08 0.78
CA ALA A 91 1.62 -4.97 -0.34
C ALA A 91 0.15 -4.88 -0.79
N ALA A 92 -0.80 -4.96 0.14
CA ALA A 92 -2.23 -4.79 -0.13
C ALA A 92 -2.54 -3.47 -0.84
N THR A 93 -1.89 -2.37 -0.44
CA THR A 93 -2.03 -1.06 -1.09
C THR A 93 -1.57 -1.12 -2.54
N ILE A 94 -0.40 -1.70 -2.80
CA ILE A 94 0.14 -1.81 -4.16
C ILE A 94 -0.77 -2.67 -5.05
N TYR A 95 -1.36 -3.74 -4.53
CA TYR A 95 -2.33 -4.56 -5.27
C TYR A 95 -3.56 -3.74 -5.67
N MET A 96 -4.05 -2.89 -4.77
CA MET A 96 -5.17 -1.98 -5.05
C MET A 96 -4.80 -0.89 -6.07
N VAL A 97 -3.56 -0.38 -6.02
CA VAL A 97 -3.04 0.60 -6.98
C VAL A 97 -2.98 -0.01 -8.38
N LEU A 98 -2.39 -1.20 -8.53
CA LEU A 98 -2.40 -1.92 -9.81
C LEU A 98 -3.83 -2.10 -10.31
N GLY A 99 -4.73 -2.52 -9.43
CA GLY A 99 -6.11 -2.75 -9.81
C GLY A 99 -6.88 -1.50 -10.23
N ARG A 100 -6.44 -0.31 -9.79
CA ARG A 100 -6.95 0.97 -10.29
C ARG A 100 -6.34 1.35 -11.63
N ILE A 101 -5.03 1.14 -11.82
CA ILE A 101 -4.37 1.39 -13.11
C ILE A 101 -5.03 0.57 -14.22
N ILE A 102 -5.33 -0.71 -13.97
CA ILE A 102 -5.98 -1.57 -14.98
C ILE A 102 -7.38 -1.06 -15.35
N ARG A 103 -8.15 -0.61 -14.36
CA ARG A 103 -9.50 -0.03 -14.57
C ARG A 103 -9.44 1.30 -15.32
N LEU A 104 -8.51 2.18 -14.93
CA LEU A 104 -8.31 3.48 -15.56
C LEU A 104 -7.96 3.34 -17.05
N LEU A 105 -7.20 2.31 -17.41
CA LEU A 105 -6.80 2.05 -18.79
C LEU A 105 -7.89 1.34 -19.62
N HIS A 106 -9.07 1.07 -19.03
CA HIS A 106 -10.14 0.24 -19.60
C HIS A 106 -9.62 -1.11 -20.14
N ALA A 107 -8.54 -1.61 -19.54
CA ALA A 107 -7.81 -2.78 -20.01
C ALA A 107 -8.32 -4.08 -19.35
N GLU A 108 -9.55 -4.08 -18.84
CA GLU A 108 -10.14 -5.25 -18.19
C GLU A 108 -10.20 -6.46 -19.14
N HIS A 109 -10.44 -6.24 -20.44
CA HIS A 109 -10.43 -7.28 -21.47
C HIS A 109 -9.05 -7.90 -21.73
N HIS A 110 -7.96 -7.22 -21.36
CA HIS A 110 -6.60 -7.76 -21.44
C HIS A 110 -6.18 -8.54 -20.19
N SER A 111 -7.02 -8.53 -19.16
CA SER A 111 -6.83 -9.25 -17.90
C SER A 111 -7.52 -10.61 -17.96
N VAL A 112 -6.75 -11.70 -17.89
CA VAL A 112 -7.27 -13.09 -17.90
C VAL A 112 -8.13 -13.39 -16.66
N ILE A 113 -7.95 -12.63 -15.58
CA ILE A 113 -8.68 -12.76 -14.32
C ILE A 113 -9.26 -11.39 -13.97
N LYS A 114 -10.52 -11.33 -13.51
CA LYS A 114 -11.10 -10.07 -13.00
C LYS A 114 -10.18 -9.50 -11.93
N VAL A 115 -9.69 -8.29 -12.17
CA VAL A 115 -8.70 -7.59 -11.35
C VAL A 115 -9.11 -7.51 -9.88
N THR A 116 -10.40 -7.34 -9.63
CA THR A 116 -10.99 -7.32 -8.28
C THR A 116 -10.88 -8.65 -7.54
N ARG A 117 -10.89 -9.78 -8.24
CA ARG A 117 -10.65 -11.10 -7.64
C ARG A 117 -9.16 -11.32 -7.37
N LEU A 118 -8.31 -10.91 -8.30
CA LEU A 118 -6.85 -11.01 -8.16
C LEU A 118 -6.36 -10.30 -6.89
N THR A 119 -6.73 -9.04 -6.68
CA THR A 119 -6.38 -8.27 -5.47
C THR A 119 -6.88 -8.96 -4.20
N LYS A 120 -8.11 -9.50 -4.20
CA LYS A 120 -8.66 -10.22 -3.03
C LYS A 120 -7.86 -11.46 -2.69
N TYR A 121 -7.48 -12.28 -3.68
CA TYR A 121 -6.71 -13.50 -3.43
C TYR A 121 -5.34 -13.20 -2.84
N PHE A 122 -4.64 -12.19 -3.33
CA PHE A 122 -3.34 -11.81 -2.78
C PHE A 122 -3.45 -11.25 -1.36
N VAL A 123 -4.43 -10.39 -1.09
CA VAL A 123 -4.65 -9.86 0.28
C VAL A 123 -4.99 -10.98 1.26
N VAL A 124 -5.87 -11.91 0.87
CA VAL A 124 -6.22 -13.06 1.72
C VAL A 124 -4.99 -13.95 1.94
N GLY A 125 -4.19 -14.18 0.90
CA GLY A 125 -2.93 -14.91 1.02
C GLY A 125 -1.96 -14.27 2.01
N ASP A 126 -1.79 -12.94 1.96
CA ASP A 126 -0.95 -12.21 2.91
C ASP A 126 -1.49 -12.27 4.34
N ILE A 127 -2.81 -12.22 4.54
CA ILE A 127 -3.43 -12.41 5.86
C ILE A 127 -3.16 -13.82 6.40
N CYS A 128 -3.27 -14.85 5.56
CA CYS A 128 -2.94 -16.23 5.96
C CYS A 128 -1.46 -16.37 6.34
N CYS A 129 -0.55 -15.75 5.57
CA CYS A 129 0.87 -15.74 5.89
C CYS A 129 1.14 -15.01 7.21
N PHE A 130 0.50 -13.86 7.44
CA PHE A 130 0.61 -13.12 8.68
C PHE A 130 0.10 -13.94 9.87
N TRP A 131 -1.05 -14.61 9.74
CA TRP A 131 -1.60 -15.46 10.78
C TRP A 131 -0.63 -16.59 11.16
N ALA A 132 -0.04 -17.25 10.16
CA ALA A 132 0.98 -18.27 10.40
C ALA A 132 2.18 -17.68 11.18
N GLN A 133 2.70 -16.53 10.76
CA GLN A 133 3.80 -15.84 11.45
C GLN A 133 3.44 -15.45 12.88
N GLY A 134 2.22 -14.96 13.11
CA GLY A 134 1.74 -14.61 14.45
C GLY A 134 1.64 -15.82 15.38
N GLN A 135 1.06 -16.92 14.91
CA GLN A 135 1.00 -18.14 15.71
C GLN A 135 2.38 -18.75 15.94
N GLY A 136 3.24 -18.76 14.93
CA GLY A 136 4.62 -19.22 15.06
C GLY A 136 5.43 -18.37 16.05
N GLY A 137 5.23 -17.05 16.05
CA GLY A 137 5.80 -16.12 17.04
C GLY A 137 5.28 -16.38 18.45
N GLY A 138 3.96 -16.60 18.59
CA GLY A 138 3.33 -16.93 19.88
C GLY A 138 3.84 -18.25 20.47
N LEU A 139 4.04 -19.28 19.64
CA LEU A 139 4.62 -20.56 20.07
C LEU A 139 6.07 -20.41 20.56
N GLN A 140 6.86 -19.51 19.94
CA GLN A 140 8.22 -19.20 20.39
C GLN A 140 8.24 -18.49 21.75
N ALA A 141 7.23 -17.68 22.06
CA ALA A 141 7.13 -16.97 23.33
C ALA A 141 6.84 -17.88 24.55
N VAL A 142 6.44 -19.15 24.32
CA VAL A 142 6.22 -20.13 25.40
C VAL A 142 7.54 -20.57 26.06
N GLY A 143 8.68 -20.42 25.36
CA GLY A 143 10.02 -20.67 25.92
C GLY A 143 10.40 -22.13 26.10
N LYS A 144 9.57 -23.10 25.68
CA LYS A 144 9.93 -24.53 25.69
C LYS A 144 10.61 -24.93 24.36
N PRO A 145 11.70 -25.72 24.37
CA PRO A 145 12.49 -26.04 23.18
C PRO A 145 11.68 -26.57 21.99
N LEU A 146 10.72 -27.46 22.25
CA LEU A 146 9.84 -28.03 21.22
C LEU A 146 8.95 -26.95 20.57
N PHE A 147 8.28 -26.11 21.38
CA PHE A 147 7.38 -25.07 20.88
C PHE A 147 8.16 -23.95 20.17
N THR A 148 9.36 -23.61 20.63
CA THR A 148 10.24 -22.67 19.94
C THR A 148 10.64 -23.18 18.55
N THR A 149 10.98 -24.46 18.43
CA THR A 149 11.36 -25.08 17.16
C THR A 149 10.18 -25.12 16.19
N ILE A 150 9.01 -25.60 16.64
CA ILE A 150 7.79 -25.64 15.82
C ILE A 150 7.41 -24.23 15.40
N GLY A 151 7.39 -23.29 16.34
CA GLY A 151 7.03 -21.90 16.09
C GLY A 151 7.92 -21.26 15.02
N ARG A 152 9.24 -21.47 15.09
CA ARG A 152 10.20 -20.99 14.08
C ARG A 152 9.84 -21.50 12.67
N TRP A 153 9.61 -22.80 12.50
CA TRP A 153 9.27 -23.37 11.19
C TRP A 153 7.90 -22.90 10.66
N VAL A 154 6.94 -22.65 11.55
CA VAL A 154 5.65 -22.04 11.18
C VAL A 154 5.85 -20.61 10.67
N VAL A 155 6.69 -19.80 11.31
CA VAL A 155 7.03 -18.45 10.83
C VAL A 155 7.73 -18.51 9.48
N VAL A 156 8.74 -19.37 9.33
CA VAL A 156 9.48 -19.56 8.07
C VAL A 156 8.53 -19.96 6.93
N GLY A 157 7.61 -20.90 7.17
CA GLY A 157 6.62 -21.31 6.18
C GLY A 157 5.74 -20.14 5.72
N GLY A 158 5.29 -19.30 6.66
CA GLY A 158 4.53 -18.09 6.34
C GLY A 158 5.33 -17.09 5.50
N LEU A 159 6.60 -16.85 5.84
CA LEU A 159 7.50 -15.97 5.09
C LEU A 159 7.77 -16.46 3.67
N VAL A 160 8.02 -17.77 3.49
CA VAL A 160 8.22 -18.38 2.17
C VAL A 160 6.97 -18.21 1.30
N LEU A 161 5.80 -18.54 1.84
CA LEU A 161 4.54 -18.38 1.11
C LEU A 161 4.29 -16.92 0.74
N GLN A 162 4.57 -15.98 1.65
CA GLN A 162 4.45 -14.54 1.40
C GLN A 162 5.35 -14.08 0.26
N VAL A 163 6.62 -14.50 0.24
CA VAL A 163 7.57 -14.18 -0.85
C VAL A 163 7.08 -14.75 -2.18
N LEU A 164 6.59 -15.98 -2.21
CA LEU A 164 6.07 -16.62 -3.43
C LEU A 164 4.82 -15.91 -3.97
N LEU A 165 3.86 -15.59 -3.11
CA LEU A 165 2.64 -14.86 -3.47
C LEU A 165 2.98 -13.46 -4.00
N PHE A 166 3.87 -12.75 -3.32
CA PHE A 166 4.30 -11.41 -3.74
C PHE A 166 5.08 -11.45 -5.07
N GLY A 167 5.94 -12.45 -5.25
CA GLY A 167 6.65 -12.69 -6.51
C GLY A 167 5.69 -12.96 -7.67
N LEU A 168 4.66 -13.77 -7.45
CA LEU A 168 3.59 -14.01 -8.43
C LEU A 168 2.88 -12.71 -8.80
N PHE A 169 2.60 -11.83 -7.83
CA PHE A 169 2.01 -10.52 -8.10
C PHE A 169 2.88 -9.68 -9.05
N ILE A 170 4.20 -9.62 -8.83
CA ILE A 170 5.13 -8.88 -9.70
C ILE A 170 5.10 -9.43 -11.14
N VAL A 171 5.05 -10.75 -11.30
CA VAL A 171 4.93 -11.38 -12.63
C VAL A 171 3.62 -10.98 -13.31
N VAL A 172 2.50 -10.94 -12.56
CA VAL A 172 1.21 -10.49 -13.09
C VAL A 172 1.26 -9.02 -13.51
N ALA A 173 1.83 -8.15 -12.68
CA ALA A 173 2.02 -6.73 -13.00
C ALA A 173 2.88 -6.55 -14.26
N TRP A 174 3.96 -7.33 -14.41
CA TRP A 174 4.82 -7.33 -15.60
C TRP A 174 4.12 -7.84 -16.86
N LYS A 175 3.33 -8.92 -16.76
CA LYS A 175 2.50 -9.40 -17.89
C LYS A 175 1.48 -8.34 -18.32
N PHE A 176 0.84 -7.65 -17.37
CA PHE A 176 -0.07 -6.55 -17.67
C PHE A 176 0.66 -5.40 -18.38
N HIS A 177 1.80 -4.95 -17.84
CA HIS A 177 2.61 -3.88 -18.44
C HIS A 177 3.06 -4.20 -19.88
N THR A 178 3.47 -5.44 -20.12
CA THR A 178 3.89 -5.89 -21.45
C THR A 178 2.71 -5.94 -22.42
N ARG A 179 1.53 -6.41 -21.97
CA ARG A 179 0.33 -6.48 -22.83
C ARG A 179 -0.16 -5.10 -23.23
N ILE A 180 -0.23 -4.14 -22.31
CA ILE A 180 -0.70 -2.80 -22.63
C ILE A 180 0.27 -2.05 -23.54
N ASN A 181 1.58 -2.27 -23.42
CA ASN A 181 2.56 -1.70 -24.35
C ASN A 181 2.48 -2.32 -25.76
N ARG A 182 2.08 -3.59 -25.87
CA ARG A 182 1.92 -4.28 -27.17
C ARG A 182 0.58 -3.99 -27.84
N ARG A 183 -0.47 -3.76 -27.06
CA ARG A 183 -1.82 -3.44 -27.52
C ARG A 183 -2.34 -2.23 -26.73
N PRO A 184 -1.93 -1.01 -27.11
CA PRO A 184 -2.34 0.19 -26.39
C PRO A 184 -3.85 0.40 -26.52
N THR A 185 -4.51 0.74 -25.42
CA THR A 185 -5.87 1.30 -25.42
C THR A 185 -5.83 2.79 -25.77
N ILE A 186 -6.95 3.35 -26.19
CA ILE A 186 -7.11 4.79 -26.48
C ILE A 186 -6.63 5.60 -25.27
N GLU A 187 -7.07 5.21 -24.07
CA GLU A 187 -6.67 5.76 -22.78
C GLU A 187 -5.16 5.68 -22.54
N SER A 188 -4.53 4.55 -22.83
CA SER A 188 -3.08 4.36 -22.62
C SER A 188 -2.21 5.27 -23.50
N SER A 189 -2.80 5.79 -24.58
CA SER A 189 -2.16 6.69 -25.54
C SER A 189 -2.31 8.16 -25.15
N SER A 190 -3.19 8.47 -24.19
CA SER A 190 -3.36 9.83 -23.67
C SER A 190 -2.20 10.20 -22.73
N PRO A 191 -1.44 11.28 -23.02
CA PRO A 191 -0.37 11.74 -22.12
C PRO A 191 -0.89 12.29 -20.79
N ALA A 192 -2.20 12.57 -20.68
CA ALA A 192 -2.85 13.00 -19.44
C ALA A 192 -2.84 11.90 -18.38
N LEU A 193 -2.90 10.63 -18.79
CA LEU A 193 -2.86 9.49 -17.88
C LEU A 193 -1.38 9.14 -17.61
N MET A 194 -0.82 9.67 -16.52
CA MET A 194 0.54 9.37 -16.04
C MET A 194 0.71 7.93 -15.51
N TRP A 195 0.05 6.94 -16.13
CA TRP A 195 0.03 5.55 -15.71
C TRP A 195 1.42 4.90 -15.72
N ARG A 196 2.30 5.32 -16.64
CA ARG A 196 3.69 4.84 -16.72
C ARG A 196 4.51 5.23 -15.48
N LYS A 197 4.29 6.43 -14.93
CA LYS A 197 4.95 6.87 -13.69
C LYS A 197 4.52 6.02 -12.50
N HIS A 198 3.21 5.75 -12.39
CA HIS A 198 2.65 4.92 -11.34
C HIS A 198 3.08 3.44 -11.45
N MET A 199 3.26 2.91 -12.68
CA MET A 199 3.84 1.58 -12.87
C MET A 199 5.31 1.51 -12.45
N ARG A 200 6.11 2.55 -12.71
CA ARG A 200 7.50 2.64 -12.21
C ARG A 200 7.54 2.68 -10.69
N ALA A 201 6.70 3.52 -10.07
CA ALA A 201 6.55 3.60 -8.63
C ALA A 201 6.16 2.25 -8.03
N LEU A 202 5.25 1.53 -8.70
CA LEU A 202 4.84 0.18 -8.31
C LEU A 202 6.00 -0.81 -8.36
N TYR A 203 6.82 -0.84 -9.41
CA TYR A 203 7.96 -1.75 -9.47
C TYR A 203 9.03 -1.45 -8.43
N ILE A 204 9.32 -0.17 -8.19
CA ILE A 204 10.31 0.25 -7.18
C ILE A 204 9.82 -0.16 -5.79
N THR A 205 8.57 0.16 -5.45
CA THR A 205 7.99 -0.19 -4.14
C THR A 205 7.86 -1.71 -3.96
N SER A 206 7.47 -2.45 -5.00
CA SER A 206 7.49 -3.92 -4.98
C SER A 206 8.91 -4.48 -4.79
N GLY A 207 9.92 -3.93 -5.45
CA GLY A 207 11.31 -4.37 -5.25
C GLY A 207 11.78 -4.19 -3.80
N LEU A 208 11.47 -3.06 -3.19
CA LEU A 208 11.81 -2.76 -1.79
C LEU A 208 11.10 -3.70 -0.81
N ILE A 209 9.80 -3.94 -0.98
CA ILE A 209 9.02 -4.86 -0.13
C ILE A 209 9.50 -6.30 -0.30
N LEU A 210 9.77 -6.72 -1.54
CA LEU A 210 10.28 -8.07 -1.80
C LEU A 210 11.64 -8.28 -1.16
N THR A 211 12.55 -7.30 -1.29
CA THR A 211 13.88 -7.35 -0.67
C THR A 211 13.76 -7.55 0.83
N ARG A 212 12.93 -6.75 1.50
CA ARG A 212 12.66 -6.89 2.94
C ARG A 212 12.11 -8.28 3.29
N ASN A 213 11.13 -8.78 2.54
CA ASN A 213 10.53 -10.10 2.81
C ASN A 213 11.54 -11.25 2.64
N ILE A 214 12.45 -11.14 1.67
CA ILE A 214 13.53 -12.12 1.47
C ILE A 214 14.55 -12.05 2.62
N VAL A 215 14.98 -10.86 3.03
CA VAL A 215 15.88 -10.70 4.19
C VAL A 215 15.26 -11.31 5.43
N ARG A 216 13.98 -11.00 5.72
CA ARG A 216 13.25 -11.58 6.85
C ARG A 216 13.16 -13.11 6.78
N MET A 217 12.95 -13.67 5.60
CA MET A 217 12.98 -15.11 5.40
C MET A 217 14.36 -15.69 5.73
N ILE A 218 15.44 -15.08 5.23
CA ILE A 218 16.82 -15.53 5.49
C ILE A 218 17.16 -15.40 6.99
N GLU A 219 16.74 -14.32 7.63
CA GLU A 219 16.91 -14.07 9.06
C GLU A 219 16.31 -15.20 9.91
N TYR A 220 15.04 -15.56 9.65
CA TYR A 220 14.37 -16.65 10.35
C TYR A 220 14.93 -18.05 10.00
N LEU A 221 15.49 -18.22 8.80
CA LEU A 221 16.19 -19.44 8.41
C LEU A 221 17.54 -19.58 9.12
N GLN A 222 18.27 -18.49 9.36
CA GLN A 222 19.53 -18.50 10.10
C GLN A 222 19.32 -18.77 11.61
N GLY A 223 18.21 -18.35 12.18
CA GLY A 223 17.87 -18.60 13.59
C GLY A 223 18.68 -17.74 14.58
N PHE A 224 18.66 -18.10 15.87
CA PHE A 224 19.19 -17.29 16.99
C PHE A 224 20.70 -17.00 16.95
N ASP A 225 21.49 -17.77 16.19
CA ASP A 225 22.94 -17.53 15.98
C ASP A 225 23.26 -16.90 14.62
N GLY A 226 22.25 -16.40 13.91
CA GLY A 226 22.41 -15.72 12.63
C GLY A 226 23.16 -14.40 12.76
N TRP A 227 24.09 -14.16 11.82
CA TRP A 227 24.91 -12.94 11.75
C TRP A 227 24.07 -11.65 11.59
N ILE A 228 22.86 -11.77 11.01
CA ILE A 228 21.92 -10.66 10.78
C ILE A 228 21.23 -10.21 12.08
N ILE A 229 20.80 -11.16 12.94
CA ILE A 229 20.16 -10.85 14.23
C ILE A 229 21.17 -10.30 15.24
N SER A 230 22.44 -10.69 15.11
CA SER A 230 23.52 -10.28 16.01
C SER A 230 24.05 -8.87 15.77
N HIS A 231 23.73 -8.24 14.62
CA HIS A 231 24.09 -6.85 14.33
C HIS A 231 22.84 -5.97 14.17
N GLU A 232 22.53 -5.15 15.18
CA GLU A 232 21.39 -4.23 15.16
C GLU A 232 21.39 -3.29 13.93
N ALA A 233 22.57 -2.88 13.45
CA ALA A 233 22.69 -2.06 12.25
C ALA A 233 22.13 -2.74 10.98
N MET A 234 22.25 -4.07 10.88
CA MET A 234 21.70 -4.82 9.74
C MET A 234 20.18 -4.89 9.80
N LEU A 235 19.60 -5.04 11.00
CA LEU A 235 18.15 -4.96 11.18
C LEU A 235 17.61 -3.60 10.74
N PHE A 236 18.25 -2.50 11.11
CA PHE A 236 17.83 -1.18 10.66
C PHE A 236 17.98 -0.97 9.15
N ILE A 237 19.11 -1.40 8.58
CA ILE A 237 19.40 -1.21 7.15
C ILE A 237 18.50 -2.09 6.26
N PHE A 238 18.17 -3.32 6.68
CA PHE A 238 17.43 -4.25 5.82
C PHE A 238 15.94 -4.36 6.14
N ASP A 239 15.48 -3.91 7.30
CA ASP A 239 14.05 -3.86 7.63
C ASP A 239 13.48 -2.43 7.51
N SER A 240 14.15 -1.44 8.12
CA SER A 240 13.60 -0.09 8.25
C SER A 240 13.83 0.78 7.01
N VAL A 241 15.04 0.76 6.45
CA VAL A 241 15.39 1.60 5.28
C VAL A 241 14.52 1.27 4.06
N PRO A 242 14.27 0.00 3.68
CA PRO A 242 13.39 -0.29 2.55
C PRO A 242 11.97 0.25 2.76
N MET A 243 11.46 0.21 4.00
CA MET A 243 10.12 0.71 4.31
C MET A 243 10.05 2.24 4.26
N ILE A 244 11.05 2.97 4.77
CA ILE A 244 11.13 4.42 4.59
C ILE A 244 11.22 4.79 3.10
N LEU A 245 12.02 4.05 2.31
CA LEU A 245 12.10 4.29 0.87
C LEU A 245 10.75 4.06 0.18
N VAL A 246 9.94 3.09 0.62
CA VAL A 246 8.56 2.93 0.15
C VAL A 246 7.73 4.19 0.42
N PHE A 247 7.80 4.76 1.63
CA PHE A 247 7.13 6.03 1.96
C PHE A 247 7.54 7.18 1.05
N VAL A 248 8.84 7.30 0.75
CA VAL A 248 9.38 8.34 -0.14
C VAL A 248 8.88 8.15 -1.57
N VAL A 249 8.99 6.94 -2.11
CA VAL A 249 8.57 6.63 -3.50
C VAL A 249 7.07 6.86 -3.69
N VAL A 250 6.25 6.40 -2.74
CA VAL A 250 4.79 6.63 -2.76
C VAL A 250 4.46 8.10 -2.51
N GLY A 251 5.28 8.84 -1.76
CA GLY A 251 5.11 10.28 -1.55
C GLY A 251 5.32 11.09 -2.83
N ILE A 252 6.37 10.77 -3.59
CA ILE A 252 6.72 11.42 -4.85
C ILE A 252 5.69 11.09 -5.94
N TRP A 253 5.32 9.81 -6.09
CA TRP A 253 4.33 9.35 -7.08
C TRP A 253 3.08 8.85 -6.39
N HIS A 254 2.29 9.81 -5.92
CA HIS A 254 1.18 9.49 -5.04
C HIS A 254 0.00 8.88 -5.80
N PRO A 255 -0.47 7.69 -5.40
CA PRO A 255 -1.57 7.03 -6.08
C PRO A 255 -2.90 7.78 -6.07
N CYS A 256 -3.07 8.80 -5.21
CA CYS A 256 -4.25 9.67 -5.26
C CYS A 256 -4.36 10.48 -6.56
N ASP A 257 -3.25 10.69 -7.27
CA ASP A 257 -3.26 11.40 -8.55
C ASP A 257 -4.02 10.58 -9.62
N LEU A 258 -4.12 9.26 -9.44
CA LEU A 258 -4.96 8.38 -10.26
C LEU A 258 -6.47 8.67 -10.09
N LEU A 259 -6.89 9.22 -8.94
CA LEU A 259 -8.28 9.61 -8.73
C LEU A 259 -8.62 10.88 -9.51
N LEU A 260 -7.68 11.84 -9.58
CA LEU A 260 -7.83 13.07 -10.35
C LEU A 260 -7.93 12.78 -11.85
N GLY A 261 -7.07 11.89 -12.37
CA GLY A 261 -7.09 11.50 -13.79
C GLY A 261 -8.43 10.90 -14.23
N ASN A 262 -9.10 10.13 -13.36
CA ASN A 262 -10.40 9.55 -13.66
C ASN A 262 -11.51 10.61 -13.77
N THR A 263 -11.49 11.63 -12.91
CA THR A 263 -12.47 12.72 -12.93
C THR A 263 -12.25 13.65 -14.13
N SER A 264 -11.00 14.03 -14.42
CA SER A 264 -10.68 14.86 -15.59
C SER A 264 -11.01 14.14 -16.90
N HIS A 265 -10.77 12.84 -16.99
CA HIS A 265 -11.12 12.07 -18.19
C HIS A 265 -12.63 11.94 -18.38
N ALA A 266 -13.40 11.75 -17.31
CA ALA A 266 -14.85 11.76 -17.38
C ALA A 266 -15.40 13.11 -17.90
N ILE A 267 -14.84 14.23 -17.42
CA ILE A 267 -15.23 15.57 -17.88
C ILE A 267 -14.86 15.81 -19.36
N LEU A 268 -13.72 15.31 -19.83
CA LEU A 268 -13.31 15.47 -21.22
C LEU A 268 -14.13 14.61 -22.20
N LEU A 269 -14.70 13.50 -21.74
CA LEU A 269 -15.57 12.63 -22.56
C LEU A 269 -17.03 13.09 -22.58
N ASP A 270 -17.43 13.98 -21.66
CA ASP A 270 -18.75 14.62 -21.62
C ASP A 270 -18.71 16.11 -21.99
N PRO A 271 -18.27 16.51 -23.21
CA PRO A 271 -18.34 17.92 -23.63
C PRO A 271 -19.77 18.39 -23.94
N VAL A 272 -20.79 17.53 -23.79
CA VAL A 272 -22.17 17.79 -24.23
C VAL A 272 -23.06 18.41 -23.13
N SER A 273 -22.70 18.33 -21.84
CA SER A 273 -23.58 18.91 -20.80
C SER A 273 -23.44 20.43 -20.65
N ASP A 274 -22.31 21.02 -21.03
CA ASP A 274 -22.11 22.47 -20.92
C ASP A 274 -22.83 23.27 -22.04
N ASN A 275 -23.01 22.67 -23.22
CA ASN A 275 -23.76 23.31 -24.31
C ASN A 275 -25.28 23.19 -24.16
N ALA A 276 -25.79 22.22 -23.40
CA ALA A 276 -27.22 22.10 -23.12
C ALA A 276 -27.73 23.25 -22.23
N ASN A 277 -26.91 23.70 -21.27
CA ASN A 277 -27.26 24.82 -20.39
C ASN A 277 -27.14 26.20 -21.06
N LEU A 278 -26.34 26.32 -22.13
CA LEU A 278 -26.23 27.56 -22.91
C LEU A 278 -27.36 27.70 -23.95
N MET A 279 -27.88 26.60 -24.47
CA MET A 279 -29.01 26.60 -25.41
C MET A 279 -30.34 26.86 -24.70
N ASP A 280 -30.53 26.39 -23.46
CA ASP A 280 -31.76 26.63 -22.67
C ASP A 280 -31.82 28.06 -22.09
N GLY A 281 -30.67 28.73 -21.91
CA GLY A 281 -30.58 30.11 -21.42
C GLY A 281 -30.87 31.20 -22.46
N GLN A 282 -30.94 30.85 -23.75
CA GLN A 282 -31.14 31.80 -24.85
C GLN A 282 -32.56 31.78 -25.46
N VAL A 283 -33.39 30.76 -25.17
CA VAL A 283 -34.73 30.62 -25.77
C VAL A 283 -35.82 31.40 -25.02
N VAL A 284 -35.55 31.95 -23.83
CA VAL A 284 -36.55 32.68 -23.01
C VAL A 284 -36.29 34.19 -23.01
N LYS A 285 -36.32 34.85 -24.18
CA LYS A 285 -36.56 36.31 -24.29
C LYS A 285 -37.31 36.64 -25.59
N GLY A 286 -38.63 36.48 -25.56
CA GLY A 286 -39.52 36.92 -26.64
C GLY A 286 -40.98 36.68 -26.28
N GLY A 287 -41.51 37.42 -25.29
CA GLY A 287 -42.92 37.35 -24.91
C GLY A 287 -43.83 38.00 -25.96
N PRO A 288 -45.09 37.53 -26.14
CA PRO A 288 -46.04 38.18 -27.04
C PRO A 288 -46.82 39.27 -26.29
N THR A 289 -46.73 40.52 -26.75
CA THR A 289 -47.63 41.61 -26.34
C THR A 289 -48.63 41.85 -27.45
N ALA A 290 -49.92 41.71 -27.11
CA ALA A 290 -51.04 42.02 -27.98
C ALA A 290 -51.22 43.53 -28.15
N GLN A 291 -51.54 44.01 -29.36
CA GLN A 291 -52.63 44.96 -29.63
C GLN A 291 -52.64 45.45 -31.10
N ASN A 292 -53.79 45.22 -31.74
CA ASN A 292 -54.62 46.16 -32.50
C ASN A 292 -54.04 47.05 -33.63
N GLN A 293 -54.80 47.04 -34.73
CA GLN A 293 -55.34 48.21 -35.46
C GLN A 293 -54.84 48.49 -36.91
N VAL A 294 -55.85 48.64 -37.78
CA VAL A 294 -55.93 49.43 -39.04
C VAL A 294 -55.56 48.77 -40.39
N ARG A 295 -56.61 48.49 -41.19
CA ARG A 295 -56.60 48.48 -42.68
C ARG A 295 -56.39 49.90 -43.21
N PRO A 296 -55.72 50.10 -44.36
CA PRO A 296 -56.50 50.32 -45.58
C PRO A 296 -55.89 49.79 -46.90
N LEU A 297 -56.81 49.47 -47.82
CA LEU A 297 -56.85 49.71 -49.29
C LEU A 297 -55.56 49.65 -50.15
N GLY A 298 -55.67 48.94 -51.29
CA GLY A 298 -55.04 49.37 -52.55
C GLY A 298 -54.49 48.26 -53.46
N ASP A 299 -55.16 48.08 -54.61
CA ASP A 299 -54.62 47.76 -55.93
C ASP A 299 -54.02 46.38 -56.25
N ARG A 300 -54.84 45.46 -56.79
CA ARG A 300 -55.03 45.20 -58.25
C ARG A 300 -55.90 43.96 -58.48
#